data_AF-A0A3B9NX33-F1
#
_entry.id   AF-A0A3B9NX33-F1
#
_cell.length_a   1.000
_cell.length_b   1.000
_cell.length_c   1.000
_cell.angle_alpha   90.00
_cell.angle_beta   90.00
_cell.angle_gamma   90.00
#
_symmetry.space_group_name_H-M   'P 1'
#
loop_
_entity.id
_entity.type
_entity.pdbx_description
1 polymer ?
#
loop_
_entity_poly.entity_id
_entity_poly.type
_entity_poly.pdbx_seq_one_letter_code
_entity_poly.pdbx_strand_id
1 'polypeptide(L)'
;MSMVIEDYQSLSSITGKMRDAAAEGEWDRLISLEQECQRKVEELKPRDVVPADPSERQQKIALIKKMLADDADIRSRTETWMGQLQRIMQSTRSEQQLQQTYLANY
;
A
#
# COMPACT_ATOMS: atom_id res chain seq x y z
N MET A 1 -12.61 11.46 23.45
CA MET A 1 -12.31 11.15 22.04
C MET A 1 -13.50 10.39 21.49
N SER A 2 -14.05 10.78 20.35
CA SER A 2 -15.18 10.08 19.74
C SER A 2 -14.75 8.77 19.06
N MET A 3 -15.67 7.81 18.99
CA MET A 3 -15.45 6.49 18.37
C MET A 3 -14.99 6.61 16.91
N VAL A 4 -15.46 7.62 16.18
CA VAL A 4 -15.03 7.91 14.81
C VAL A 4 -13.53 8.23 14.75
N ILE A 5 -13.02 9.03 15.69
CA ILE A 5 -11.60 9.38 15.72
C ILE A 5 -10.73 8.17 16.05
N GLU A 6 -11.18 7.32 16.96
CA GLU A 6 -10.49 6.07 17.29
C GLU A 6 -10.41 5.13 16.07
N ASP A 7 -11.48 5.03 15.28
CA ASP A 7 -11.48 4.25 14.04
C ASP A 7 -10.51 4.83 12.99
N TYR A 8 -10.45 6.15 12.83
CA TYR A 8 -9.47 6.79 11.93
C TYR A 8 -8.02 6.64 12.43
N GLN A 9 -7.79 6.63 13.75
CA GLN A 9 -6.47 6.33 14.31
C GLN A 9 -6.06 4.88 14.03
N SER A 10 -7.00 3.94 14.16
CA SER A 10 -6.78 2.54 13.79
C SER A 10 -6.43 2.39 12.31
N LEU A 11 -7.19 3.02 11.42
CA LEU A 11 -6.91 3.02 9.97
C LEU A 11 -5.55 3.66 9.65
N SER A 12 -5.21 4.77 10.30
CA SER A 12 -3.89 5.39 10.16
C SER A 12 -2.75 4.49 10.66
N SER A 13 -2.99 3.65 11.67
CA SER A 13 -2.01 2.67 12.10
C SER A 13 -1.84 1.54 11.08
N ILE A 14 -2.93 1.05 10.48
CA ILE A 14 -2.88 -0.03 9.48
C ILE A 14 -2.16 0.45 8.22
N THR A 15 -2.50 1.62 7.69
CA THR A 15 -1.84 2.23 6.53
C THR A 15 -0.35 2.50 6.77
N GLY A 16 0.03 2.92 7.99
CA GLY A 16 1.44 3.01 8.39
C GLY A 16 2.16 1.66 8.31
N LYS A 17 1.55 0.58 8.81
CA LYS A 17 2.12 -0.78 8.70
C LYS A 17 2.20 -1.26 7.24
N MET A 18 1.22 -0.90 6.40
CA MET A 18 1.26 -1.20 4.96
C MET A 18 2.47 -0.52 4.30
N ARG A 19 2.71 0.76 4.62
CA ARG A 19 3.89 1.49 4.13
C ARG A 19 5.19 0.80 4.54
N ASP A 20 5.29 0.41 5.80
CA ASP A 20 6.51 -0.24 6.31
C ASP A 20 6.72 -1.61 5.63
N ALA A 21 5.66 -2.42 5.46
CA ALA A 21 5.72 -3.68 4.72
C ALA A 21 6.12 -3.49 3.24
N ALA A 22 5.61 -2.45 2.57
CA ALA A 22 5.99 -2.12 1.21
C ALA A 22 7.46 -1.66 1.11
N ALA A 23 7.97 -0.96 2.13
CA ALA A 23 9.37 -0.55 2.20
C ALA A 23 10.32 -1.74 2.40
N GLU A 24 9.89 -2.76 3.15
CA GLU A 24 10.65 -3.98 3.42
C GLU A 24 10.47 -5.06 2.34
N GLY A 25 9.51 -4.87 1.40
CA GLY A 25 9.20 -5.85 0.36
C GLY A 25 8.41 -7.07 0.87
N GLU A 26 7.75 -6.95 2.02
CA GLU A 26 6.93 -8.01 2.62
C GLU A 26 5.55 -8.09 1.95
N TRP A 27 5.50 -8.53 0.69
CA TRP A 27 4.30 -8.45 -0.16
C TRP A 27 3.08 -9.20 0.40
N ASP A 28 3.27 -10.42 0.95
CA ASP A 28 2.17 -11.18 1.55
C ASP A 28 1.57 -10.47 2.77
N ARG A 29 2.44 -9.82 3.56
CA ARG A 29 2.00 -9.00 4.69
C ARG A 29 1.29 -7.75 4.22
N LEU A 30 1.79 -7.08 3.18
CA LEU A 30 1.14 -5.92 2.58
C LEU A 30 -0.29 -6.26 2.12
N ILE A 31 -0.48 -7.38 1.43
CA ILE A 31 -1.80 -7.86 0.97
C ILE A 31 -2.70 -8.16 2.18
N SER A 32 -2.17 -8.81 3.21
CA SER A 32 -2.95 -9.14 4.43
C SER A 32 -3.42 -7.87 5.15
N LEU A 33 -2.56 -6.86 5.24
CA LEU A 33 -2.87 -5.56 5.84
C LEU A 33 -3.85 -4.75 4.98
N GLU A 34 -3.76 -4.83 3.65
CA GLU A 34 -4.73 -4.19 2.74
C GLU A 34 -6.14 -4.75 2.97
N GLN A 35 -6.28 -6.07 3.09
CA GLN A 35 -7.56 -6.70 3.40
C GLN A 35 -8.11 -6.29 4.78
N GLU A 36 -7.24 -6.14 5.78
CA GLU A 36 -7.63 -5.62 7.10
C GLU A 36 -8.11 -4.17 7.02
N CYS A 37 -7.36 -3.32 6.29
CA CYS A 37 -7.72 -1.93 6.05
C CYS A 37 -9.09 -1.83 5.37
N GLN A 38 -9.32 -2.62 4.32
CA GLN A 38 -10.59 -2.65 3.60
C GLN A 38 -11.76 -3.03 4.52
N ARG A 39 -11.63 -4.10 5.32
CA ARG A 39 -12.67 -4.49 6.29
C ARG A 39 -12.98 -3.37 7.27
N LYS A 40 -11.94 -2.73 7.83
CA LYS A 40 -12.10 -1.64 8.80
C LYS A 40 -12.76 -0.41 8.20
N VAL A 41 -12.45 -0.08 6.93
CA VAL A 41 -13.14 0.98 6.19
C VAL A 41 -14.62 0.67 6.02
N GLU A 42 -14.99 -0.55 5.63
CA GLU A 42 -16.40 -0.94 5.50
C GLU A 42 -17.16 -0.89 6.83
N GLU A 43 -16.52 -1.26 7.95
CA GLU A 43 -17.09 -1.14 9.30
C GLU A 43 -17.26 0.32 9.76
N LEU A 44 -16.38 1.23 9.31
CA LEU A 44 -16.41 2.64 9.68
C LEU A 44 -17.48 3.40 8.87
N LYS A 45 -17.61 3.13 7.57
CA LYS A 45 -18.48 3.88 6.64
C LYS A 45 -19.89 4.20 7.19
N PRO A 46 -20.65 3.28 7.79
CA PRO A 46 -21.99 3.58 8.31
C PRO A 46 -22.01 4.57 9.48
N ARG A 47 -20.88 4.71 10.18
CA ARG A 47 -20.70 5.57 11.35
C ARG A 47 -19.86 6.80 11.04
N ASP A 48 -19.44 6.97 9.78
CA ASP A 48 -18.57 8.06 9.36
C ASP A 48 -19.33 9.40 9.34
N VAL A 49 -19.44 10.00 10.52
CA VAL A 49 -20.05 11.31 10.70
C VAL A 49 -18.99 12.39 10.84
N VAL A 50 -19.37 13.63 10.53
CA VAL A 50 -18.54 14.80 10.81
C VAL A 50 -18.63 15.11 12.31
N PRO A 51 -17.51 15.08 13.06
CA PRO A 51 -17.55 15.42 14.48
C PRO A 51 -18.11 16.83 14.75
N ALA A 52 -18.91 16.97 15.80
CA ALA A 52 -19.44 18.27 16.22
C ALA A 52 -18.34 19.19 16.79
N ASP A 53 -17.33 18.59 17.45
CA ASP A 53 -16.17 19.29 17.97
C ASP A 53 -15.21 19.71 16.84
N PRO A 54 -14.88 21.02 16.69
CA PRO A 54 -13.87 21.49 15.75
C PRO A 54 -12.50 20.82 15.88
N SER A 55 -12.06 20.49 17.09
CA SER A 55 -10.79 19.82 17.34
C SER A 55 -10.77 18.42 16.76
N GLU A 56 -11.84 17.64 16.99
CA GLU A 56 -11.98 16.30 16.43
C GLU A 56 -12.09 16.33 14.90
N ARG A 57 -12.78 17.33 14.32
CA ARG A 57 -12.78 17.52 12.86
C ARG A 57 -11.37 17.73 12.32
N GLN A 58 -10.58 18.58 12.96
CA GLN A 58 -9.21 18.84 12.55
C GLN A 58 -8.34 17.58 12.68
N GLN A 59 -8.54 16.79 13.72
CA GLN A 59 -7.84 15.53 13.92
C GLN A 59 -8.21 14.49 12.87
N LYS A 60 -9.49 14.34 12.52
CA LYS A 60 -9.95 13.48 11.42
C LYS A 60 -9.28 13.87 10.09
N ILE A 61 -9.24 15.17 9.77
CA ILE A 61 -8.58 15.68 8.57
C ILE A 61 -7.07 15.34 8.57
N ALA A 62 -6.40 15.51 9.70
CA ALA A 62 -4.98 15.19 9.82
C ALA A 62 -4.71 13.69 9.60
N LEU A 63 -5.56 12.82 10.15
CA LEU A 63 -5.46 11.36 9.97
C LEU A 63 -5.67 10.96 8.52
N ILE A 64 -6.68 11.52 7.84
CA ILE A 64 -6.93 11.28 6.42
C ILE A 64 -5.72 11.71 5.57
N LYS A 65 -5.16 12.89 5.83
CA LYS A 65 -3.97 13.36 5.10
C LYS A 65 -2.77 12.45 5.29
N LYS A 66 -2.56 11.95 6.52
CA LYS A 66 -1.49 11.00 6.80
C LYS A 66 -1.69 9.69 6.03
N MET A 67 -2.90 9.12 6.07
CA MET A 67 -3.23 7.90 5.31
C MET A 67 -2.99 8.08 3.81
N LEU A 68 -3.42 9.20 3.22
CA LEU A 68 -3.17 9.49 1.81
C LEU A 68 -1.67 9.62 1.47
N ALA A 69 -0.87 10.17 2.38
CA ALA A 69 0.57 10.24 2.22
C ALA A 69 1.22 8.86 2.30
N ASP A 70 0.78 8.01 3.25
CA ASP A 70 1.23 6.62 3.36
C ASP A 70 0.86 5.82 2.09
N ASP A 71 -0.37 5.97 1.56
CA ASP A 71 -0.82 5.35 0.30
C ASP A 71 -0.02 5.81 -0.93
N ALA A 72 0.38 7.08 -0.96
CA ALA A 72 1.24 7.59 -2.03
C ALA A 72 2.64 6.97 -1.99
N ASP A 73 3.22 6.81 -0.80
CA ASP A 73 4.52 6.16 -0.62
C ASP A 73 4.45 4.65 -0.98
N ILE A 74 3.42 3.95 -0.51
CA ILE A 74 3.16 2.54 -0.87
C ILE A 74 3.14 2.38 -2.40
N ARG A 75 2.36 3.21 -3.09
CA ARG A 75 2.24 3.16 -4.56
C ARG A 75 3.60 3.37 -5.23
N SER A 76 4.34 4.40 -4.84
CA SER A 76 5.65 4.71 -5.41
C SER A 76 6.64 3.54 -5.29
N ARG A 77 6.67 2.87 -4.14
CA ARG A 77 7.52 1.71 -3.88
C ARG A 77 7.12 0.51 -4.72
N THR A 78 5.83 0.19 -4.73
CA THR A 78 5.30 -0.95 -5.51
C THR A 78 5.52 -0.74 -7.01
N GLU A 79 5.29 0.47 -7.53
CA GLU A 79 5.56 0.81 -8.94
C GLU A 79 7.05 0.68 -9.28
N THR A 80 7.94 1.15 -8.40
CA THR A 80 9.39 1.03 -8.59
C THR A 80 9.82 -0.44 -8.66
N TRP A 81 9.35 -1.26 -7.72
CA TRP A 81 9.66 -2.69 -7.68
C TRP A 81 9.11 -3.44 -8.90
N MET A 82 7.87 -3.14 -9.34
CA MET A 82 7.32 -3.71 -10.56
C MET A 82 8.15 -3.37 -11.80
N GLY A 83 8.64 -2.13 -11.90
CA GLY A 83 9.54 -1.73 -12.99
C GLY A 83 10.86 -2.50 -12.98
N GLN A 84 11.42 -2.76 -11.80
CA GLN A 84 12.62 -3.60 -11.65
C GLN A 84 12.36 -5.05 -12.06
N LEU A 85 11.24 -5.64 -11.61
CA LEU A 85 10.86 -7.00 -11.96
C LEU A 85 10.69 -7.18 -13.47
N GLN A 86 10.00 -6.22 -14.13
CA GLN A 86 9.84 -6.23 -15.58
C GLN A 86 11.19 -6.24 -16.31
N ARG A 87 12.16 -5.43 -15.85
CA ARG A 87 13.51 -5.39 -16.43
C ARG A 87 14.25 -6.72 -16.29
N ILE A 88 14.18 -7.34 -15.10
CA ILE A 88 14.78 -8.66 -14.84
C ILE A 88 14.18 -9.69 -15.81
N MET A 89 12.85 -9.77 -15.89
CA MET A 89 12.17 -10.72 -16.78
C MET A 89 12.52 -10.51 -18.27
N GLN A 90 12.70 -9.27 -18.71
CA GLN A 90 13.15 -8.96 -20.07
C GLN A 90 14.58 -9.44 -20.31
N SER A 91 15.50 -9.17 -19.39
CA SER A 91 16.90 -9.60 -19.50
C SER A 91 17.04 -11.13 -19.59
N THR A 92 16.31 -11.88 -18.76
CA THR A 92 16.33 -13.35 -18.78
C THR A 92 15.82 -13.91 -20.11
N ARG A 93 14.79 -13.32 -20.71
CA ARG A 93 14.30 -13.73 -22.04
C ARG A 93 15.32 -13.47 -23.14
N SER A 94 16.00 -12.32 -23.09
CA SER A 94 17.06 -11.99 -24.04
C SER A 94 18.24 -12.97 -23.93
N GLU A 95 18.64 -13.35 -22.72
CA GLU A 95 19.69 -14.37 -22.49
C GLU A 95 19.29 -15.74 -23.05
N GLN A 96 18.06 -16.20 -22.79
CA GLN A 96 17.55 -17.47 -23.32
C GLN A 96 17.53 -17.48 -24.85
N GLN A 97 17.10 -16.38 -25.47
CA GLN A 97 17.07 -16.26 -26.93
C GLN A 97 18.47 -16.36 -27.55
N LEU A 98 19.47 -15.68 -26.95
CA LEU A 98 20.85 -15.76 -27.40
C LEU A 98 21.41 -17.18 -27.28
N GLN A 99 21.20 -17.84 -26.14
CA GLN A 99 21.63 -19.23 -25.93
C GLN A 99 21.03 -20.18 -26.97
N GLN A 100 19.74 -20.05 -27.27
CA GLN A 100 19.09 -20.86 -28.31
C GLN A 100 19.68 -20.61 -29.70
N THR A 101 19.96 -19.36 -30.07
CA THR A 101 20.57 -19.04 -31.37
C THR A 101 22.00 -19.57 -31.49
N TYR A 102 22.80 -19.50 -30.42
CA TYR A 102 24.14 -20.09 -30.44
C TYR A 102 24.09 -21.61 -30.55
N LEU A 103 23.23 -22.29 -29.80
CA LEU A 103 23.09 -23.76 -29.85
C LEU A 103 22.47 -24.28 -31.15
N ALA A 104 21.62 -23.50 -31.82
CA ALA A 104 21.01 -23.88 -33.10
C ALA A 104 21.96 -23.74 -34.31
N ASN A 105 23.09 -23.06 -34.14
CA ASN A 105 24.12 -22.87 -35.16
C ASN A 105 25.32 -23.82 -34.99
N TYR A 106 25.19 -24.84 -34.14
CA TYR A 106 26.07 -26.01 -34.01
C TYR A 106 25.26 -27.29 -34.18
#